data_AF-A0A919C7H1-F1
#
_entry.id   AF-A0A919C7H1-F1
#
_cell.length_a   1.000
_cell.length_b   1.000
_cell.length_c   1.000
_cell.angle_alpha   90.00
_cell.angle_beta   90.00
_cell.angle_gamma   90.00
#
_symmetry.space_group_name_H-M   'P 1'
#
loop_
_entity.id
_entity.type
_entity.pdbx_description
1 polymer ?
#
loop_
_entity_poly.entity_id
_entity_poly.type
_entity_poly.pdbx_seq_one_letter_code
_entity_poly.pdbx_strand_id
1 'polypeptide(L)' 'MAGRRSPVITAMGRRLVAEGCGRYDRGPGPDWTEADRRSYAAWQRKLGYTGADADGIPGGTSWAKLRVPRVHGNGAG' A
#
# COMPACT_ATOMS: atom_id res chain seq x y z
N MET A 1 1.01 23.10 4.03
CA MET A 1 1.23 21.91 3.18
C MET A 1 0.23 20.85 3.59
N ALA A 2 -0.89 20.71 2.88
CA ALA A 2 -1.87 19.66 3.19
C ALA A 2 -1.29 18.32 2.73
N GLY A 3 -0.76 17.53 3.66
CA GLY A 3 -0.40 16.14 3.38
C GLY A 3 -1.64 15.42 2.85
N ARG A 4 -1.54 14.86 1.64
CA ARG A 4 -2.63 14.12 0.98
C ARG A 4 -2.88 12.82 1.75
N ARG A 5 -3.59 12.93 2.88
CA ARG A 5 -4.14 11.81 3.64
C ARG A 5 -5.16 11.12 2.76
N SER A 6 -4.89 9.89 2.38
CA SER A 6 -5.78 9.11 1.55
C SER A 6 -6.19 7.83 2.26
N PRO A 7 -7.50 7.56 2.44
CA PRO A 7 -7.95 6.31 3.04
C PRO A 7 -7.49 5.08 2.26
N VAL A 8 -7.12 5.27 0.98
CA VAL A 8 -6.64 4.19 0.11
C VAL A 8 -5.29 3.66 0.58
N ILE A 9 -4.46 4.52 1.18
CA ILE A 9 -3.15 4.16 1.71
C ILE A 9 -3.33 3.28 2.95
N THR A 10 -4.25 3.66 3.86
CA THR A 10 -4.60 2.82 5.01
C THR A 10 -5.13 1.46 4.57
N ALA A 11 -6.03 1.43 3.58
CA ALA A 11 -6.61 0.19 3.07
C ALA A 11 -5.56 -0.71 2.40
N MET A 12 -4.65 -0.11 1.63
CA MET A 12 -3.51 -0.80 1.04
C MET A 12 -2.61 -1.40 2.12
N GLY A 13 -2.20 -0.60 3.10
CA GLY A 13 -1.33 -1.06 4.18
C GLY A 13 -1.94 -2.21 4.99
N ARG A 14 -3.25 -2.18 5.24
CA ARG A 14 -3.96 -3.30 5.87
C ARG A 14 -3.91 -4.58 5.04
N ARG A 15 -4.03 -4.48 3.71
CA ARG A 15 -3.86 -5.63 2.81
C ARG A 15 -2.42 -6.13 2.82
N LEU A 16 -1.42 -5.26 2.82
CA LEU A 16 -0.01 -5.66 2.92
C LEU A 16 0.27 -6.44 4.21
N VAL A 17 -0.29 -5.98 5.35
CA VAL A 17 -0.23 -6.72 6.62
C VAL A 17 -0.89 -8.09 6.51
N ALA A 18 -2.10 -8.16 5.93
CA ALA A 18 -2.81 -9.43 5.73
C ALA A 18 -2.05 -10.41 4.82
N GLU A 19 -1.28 -9.90 3.86
CA GLU A 19 -0.41 -10.70 2.99
C GLU A 19 0.92 -11.09 3.67
N GLY A 20 1.18 -10.66 4.91
CA GLY A 20 2.45 -10.90 5.62
C GLY A 20 3.61 -10.00 5.16
N CYS A 21 3.31 -8.99 4.34
CA CYS A 21 4.27 -8.02 3.82
C CYS A 21 4.33 -6.72 4.63
N GLY A 22 3.46 -6.56 5.64
CA GLY A 22 3.42 -5.37 6.49
C GLY A 22 4.73 -5.16 7.27
N ARG A 23 5.32 -3.98 7.13
CA ARG A 23 6.51 -3.49 7.82
C ARG A 23 6.16 -2.24 8.62
N TYR A 24 5.19 -2.38 9.52
CA TYR A 24 4.68 -1.28 10.34
C TYR A 24 4.92 -1.56 11.82
N ASP A 25 5.48 -0.59 12.55
CA ASP A 25 5.63 -0.67 14.00
C ASP A 25 4.31 -0.42 14.75
N ARG A 26 3.52 0.58 14.32
CA ARG A 26 2.22 0.92 14.92
C ARG A 26 1.01 0.57 14.04
N GLY A 27 1.26 0.16 12.80
CA GLY A 27 0.24 -0.11 11.79
C GLY A 27 0.15 0.96 10.68
N PRO A 28 -0.61 0.67 9.62
CA PRO A 28 -0.75 1.55 8.45
C PRO A 28 -1.61 2.77 8.73
N GLY A 29 -1.20 3.92 8.20
CA GLY A 29 -1.90 5.20 8.31
C GLY A 29 -2.41 5.72 6.98
N PRO A 30 -3.13 6.87 6.99
CA PRO A 30 -3.63 7.50 5.77
C PRO A 30 -2.55 8.27 5.00
N ASP A 31 -1.38 8.48 5.61
CA ASP A 31 -0.24 9.15 5.02
C ASP A 31 0.72 8.12 4.43
N TRP A 32 1.22 8.36 3.22
CA TRP A 32 2.24 7.50 2.61
C TRP A 32 3.57 7.72 3.31
N THR A 33 4.13 6.67 3.88
CA THR A 33 5.40 6.70 4.60
C THR A 33 6.41 5.72 4.03
N GLU A 34 7.64 5.80 4.53
CA GLU A 34 8.68 4.82 4.21
C GLU A 34 8.28 3.38 4.62
N ALA A 35 7.48 3.22 5.68
CA ALA A 35 6.94 1.92 6.08
C ALA A 35 6.03 1.32 4.99
N ASP A 36 5.20 2.15 4.34
CA ASP A 36 4.35 1.72 3.23
C ASP A 36 5.17 1.29 2.03
N ARG A 37 6.17 2.08 1.65
CA ARG A 37 7.09 1.76 0.56
C ARG A 37 7.82 0.43 0.81
N ARG A 38 8.35 0.21 2.01
CA ARG A 38 9.02 -1.05 2.38
C ARG A 38 8.06 -2.24 2.39
N SER A 39 6.84 -2.03 2.88
CA SER A 39 5.79 -3.05 2.87
C SER A 39 5.40 -3.44 1.45
N TYR A 40 5.29 -2.45 0.57
CA TYR A 40 4.95 -2.66 -0.84
C TYR A 40 6.09 -3.33 -1.61
N ALA A 41 7.34 -2.98 -1.32
CA ALA A 41 8.51 -3.65 -1.91
C ALA A 41 8.53 -5.14 -1.52
N ALA A 42 8.20 -5.47 -0.26
CA ALA A 42 8.06 -6.86 0.17
C ALA A 42 6.93 -7.59 -0.58
N TRP A 43 5.81 -6.91 -0.84
CA TRP A 43 4.72 -7.45 -1.65
C TRP A 43 5.12 -7.68 -3.10
N GLN A 44 5.83 -6.74 -3.73
CA GLN A 44 6.37 -6.92 -5.07
C GLN A 44 7.29 -8.14 -5.13
N ARG A 45 8.20 -8.30 -4.15
CA ARG A 45 9.05 -9.50 -4.05
C ARG A 45 8.24 -10.78 -3.89
N LYS A 46 7.18 -10.77 -3.09
CA LYS A 46 6.26 -11.91 -2.91
C LYS A 46 5.57 -12.29 -4.23
N LEU A 47 5.28 -11.32 -5.09
CA LEU A 47 4.72 -11.54 -6.43
C LEU A 47 5.76 -12.03 -7.45
N GLY A 48 7.04 -12.10 -7.09
CA GLY A 48 8.14 -12.51 -7.97
C GLY A 48 8.84 -11.36 -8.69
N TYR A 49 8.51 -10.09 -8.38
CA TYR A 49 9.25 -8.95 -8.93
C TYR A 49 10.63 -8.82 -8.27
N THR A 50 11.63 -8.42 -9.04
CA THR A 50 13.02 -8.28 -8.58
C THR A 50 13.67 -7.02 -9.14
N GLY A 51 14.72 -6.52 -8.48
CA GLY A 51 15.43 -5.33 -8.94
C GLY A 51 14.54 -4.09 -8.94
N ALA A 52 14.49 -3.39 -10.07
CA ALA A 52 13.73 -2.14 -10.23
C ALA A 52 12.21 -2.33 -10.14
N ASP A 53 11.69 -3.54 -10.37
CA ASP A 53 10.26 -3.83 -10.28
C ASP A 53 9.77 -4.07 -8.83
N ALA A 54 10.69 -4.11 -7.86
CA ALA A 54 10.42 -4.27 -6.43
C ALA A 54 10.95 -3.06 -5.61
N ASP A 55 10.74 -1.88 -6.16
CA ASP A 55 11.14 -0.56 -5.68
C ASP A 55 10.26 -0.01 -4.54
N GLY A 56 9.09 -0.62 -4.32
CA GLY A 56 8.13 -0.23 -3.30
C GLY A 56 7.10 0.79 -3.78
N ILE A 57 7.06 1.10 -5.08
CA ILE A 57 6.09 2.01 -5.65
C ILE A 57 4.89 1.23 -6.20
N PRO A 58 3.65 1.67 -5.92
CA PRO A 58 2.45 1.02 -6.43
C PRO A 58 2.37 1.04 -7.96
N GLY A 59 2.54 -0.13 -8.58
CA GLY A 59 2.28 -0.36 -10.00
C GLY A 59 0.84 -0.87 -10.22
N GLY A 60 0.25 -0.56 -11.37
CA GLY A 60 -1.15 -0.96 -11.67
C GLY A 60 -1.40 -2.47 -11.50
N THR A 61 -0.46 -3.31 -11.96
CA THR A 61 -0.56 -4.77 -11.88
C THR A 61 -0.41 -5.30 -10.45
N SER A 62 0.61 -4.85 -9.72
CA SER A 62 0.84 -5.26 -8.32
C SER A 62 -0.26 -4.74 -7.39
N TRP A 63 -0.83 -3.58 -7.69
CA TRP A 63 -1.97 -3.00 -6.98
C TRP A 63 -3.25 -3.81 -7.20
N ALA A 64 -3.55 -4.17 -8.45
CA ALA A 64 -4.72 -5.00 -8.77
C ALA A 64 -4.66 -6.36 -8.05
N LYS A 65 -3.46 -6.97 -7.97
CA LYS A 65 -3.23 -8.23 -7.26
C LYS A 65 -3.43 -8.10 -5.74
N LEU A 66 -3.08 -6.97 -5.14
CA LEU A 66 -3.26 -6.73 -3.70
C LEU A 66 -4.75 -6.68 -3.30
N ARG A 67 -5.63 -6.44 -4.28
CA ARG A 67 -7.09 -6.34 -4.11
C ARG A 67 -7.45 -5.35 -2.99
N VAL A 68 -6.88 -4.14 -3.09
CA VAL A 68 -7.17 -3.07 -2.14
C VAL A 68 -8.66 -2.73 -2.22
N PRO A 69 -9.40 -2.75 -1.09
CA PRO A 69 -10.81 -2.37 -1.08
C PRO A 69 -11.00 -0.99 -1.69
N ARG A 70 -12.03 -0.82 -2.52
CA ARG A 70 -12.41 0.49 -3.03
C ARG A 70 -12.87 1.34 -1.86
N VAL A 71 -12.00 2.23 -1.41
CA VAL A 71 -12.39 3.28 -0.47
C VAL A 71 -13.14 4.32 -1.28
N HIS A 72 -14.46 4.29 -1.19
CA HIS A 72 -15.26 5.40 -1.68
C HIS A 72 -14.96 6.57 -0.76
N GLY A 73 -14.32 7.61 -1.28
CA GLY A 73 -14.38 8.92 -0.63
C GLY A 73 -15.84 9.27 -0.56
N ASN A 74 -16.42 9.25 0.64
CA ASN A 74 -17.81 9.63 0.83
C ASN A 74 -17.89 11.14 0.63
N GLY A 75 -17.93 11.57 -0.63
CA GLY A 75 -18.53 12.83 -1.04
C GLY A 75 -20.02 12.57 -1.15
N ALA A 76 -20.75 12.97 -0.11
CA ALA A 76 -22.19 13.00 -0.09
C ALA A 76 -22.73 13.84 -1.27
N GLY A 77 -23.95 13.50 -1.71
CA GLY A 77 -24.67 14.16 -2.79
C GLY A 77 -25.23 15.53 -2.45
#